data_AF-T0YTW0-F1
#
_entry.id   AF-T0YTW0-F1
#
_cell.length_a   1.000
_cell.length_b   1.000
_cell.length_c   1.000
_cell.angle_alpha   90.00
_cell.angle_beta   90.00
_cell.angle_gamma   90.00
#
_symmetry.space_group_name_H-M   'P 1'
#
loop_
_entity.id
_entity.type
_entity.pdbx_description
1 polymer ?
#
loop_
_entity_poly.entity_id
_entity_poly.type
_entity_poly.pdbx_seq_one_letter_code
_entity_poly.pdbx_strand_id
1 'polypeptide(L)'
;LALGEDLKTLWQRPDSSMELKKRIVRTLLLEIVVNQRGEKISMTLHWQGGDHTAVEFLKPTAGKHRFAAPDNVVQLIRELARVQPDQAVVAILNRLGQRTGRGHTWTEGRLRVFRHDHEIAPYVEGERLARGELTLEETAKMLKTSTETVRRLIRGKVLTAHQACKGAPWIIKQTDVDKLSSNARKGCPHTL
;
A
#
# COMPACT_ATOMS: atom_id res chain seq x y z
N LEU A 1 -4.34 12.92 55.03
CA LEU A 1 -3.74 13.52 53.81
C LEU A 1 -4.75 13.39 52.68
N ALA A 2 -5.57 14.42 52.46
CA ALA A 2 -6.79 14.35 51.63
C ALA A 2 -6.60 14.67 50.13
N LEU A 3 -5.36 14.89 49.68
CA LEU A 3 -5.10 15.38 48.31
C LEU A 3 -5.32 14.32 47.21
N GLY A 4 -5.42 13.04 47.57
CA GLY A 4 -5.59 11.93 46.62
C GLY A 4 -7.04 11.65 46.21
N GLU A 5 -8.01 11.97 47.07
CA GLU A 5 -9.43 11.65 46.82
C GLU A 5 -10.03 12.50 45.68
N ASP A 6 -9.62 13.77 45.60
CA ASP A 6 -10.09 14.71 44.58
C ASP A 6 -9.38 14.55 43.22
N LEU A 7 -8.33 13.73 43.14
CA LEU A 7 -7.52 13.58 41.93
C LEU A 7 -8.34 13.03 40.76
N LYS A 8 -9.19 12.03 41.02
CA LYS A 8 -10.05 11.42 40.00
C LYS A 8 -11.06 12.44 39.44
N THR A 9 -11.68 13.20 40.34
CA THR A 9 -12.64 14.26 39.99
C THR A 9 -11.98 15.37 39.19
N LEU A 10 -10.81 15.83 39.63
CA LEU A 10 -10.03 16.88 38.99
C LEU A 10 -9.48 16.42 37.62
N TRP A 11 -9.15 15.14 37.45
CA TRP A 11 -8.68 14.60 36.17
C TRP A 11 -9.80 14.47 35.12
N GLN A 12 -11.00 14.07 35.54
CA GLN A 12 -12.15 13.81 34.65
C GLN A 12 -12.93 15.07 34.26
N ARG A 13 -12.69 16.18 34.94
CA ARG A 13 -13.29 17.48 34.62
C ARG A 13 -12.95 17.95 33.19
N PRO A 14 -13.94 18.39 32.38
CA PRO A 14 -13.74 18.81 30.99
C PRO A 14 -13.02 20.16 30.87
N ASP A 15 -13.04 20.99 31.92
CA ASP A 15 -12.34 22.27 32.03
C ASP A 15 -10.88 22.13 32.53
N SER A 16 -10.45 20.92 32.88
CA SER A 16 -9.09 20.68 33.36
C SER A 16 -8.06 20.84 32.25
N SER A 17 -7.20 21.84 32.38
CA SER A 17 -6.15 22.13 31.40
C SER A 17 -5.18 20.96 31.23
N MET A 18 -4.72 20.77 30.00
CA MET A 18 -3.71 19.74 29.69
C MET A 18 -2.39 19.99 30.45
N GLU A 19 -2.10 21.24 30.77
CA GLU A 19 -0.95 21.64 31.58
C GLU A 19 -1.05 21.09 33.01
N LEU A 20 -2.21 21.22 33.65
CA LEU A 20 -2.46 20.69 34.99
C LEU A 20 -2.35 19.16 35.02
N LYS A 21 -2.94 18.48 34.04
CA LYS A 21 -2.83 17.02 33.89
C LYS A 21 -1.38 16.56 33.72
N LYS A 22 -0.59 17.28 32.90
CA LYS A 22 0.85 17.01 32.75
C LYS A 22 1.65 17.26 34.04
N ARG A 23 1.34 18.32 34.79
CA ARG A 23 1.99 18.59 36.08
C ARG A 23 1.72 17.47 37.08
N ILE A 24 0.47 17.05 37.21
CA ILE A 24 0.05 15.92 38.06
C ILE A 24 0.83 14.64 37.71
N VAL A 25 0.85 14.25 36.44
CA VAL A 25 1.57 13.03 36.01
C VAL A 25 3.06 13.15 36.31
N ARG A 26 3.69 14.30 36.05
CA ARG A 26 5.12 14.52 36.35
C ARG A 26 5.45 14.46 37.83
N THR A 27 4.52 14.84 38.70
CA THR A 27 4.71 14.75 40.15
C THR A 27 4.54 13.32 40.66
N LEU A 28 3.60 12.56 40.10
CA LEU A 28 3.26 11.22 40.57
C LEU A 28 4.11 10.11 39.95
N LEU A 29 4.67 10.34 38.75
CA LEU A 29 5.46 9.35 38.05
C LEU A 29 6.93 9.41 38.49
N LEU A 30 7.42 8.35 39.10
CA LEU A 30 8.80 8.25 39.59
C LEU A 30 9.75 7.83 38.47
N GLU A 31 9.44 6.71 37.81
CA GLU A 31 10.21 6.19 36.69
C GLU A 31 9.35 5.38 35.73
N ILE A 32 9.82 5.25 34.50
CA ILE A 32 9.24 4.37 33.48
C ILE A 32 10.32 3.38 33.08
N VAL A 33 10.12 2.11 33.42
CA VAL A 33 11.04 1.02 33.04
C VAL A 33 10.45 0.31 31.84
N VAL A 34 11.19 0.31 30.72
CA VAL A 34 10.77 -0.36 29.49
C VAL A 34 11.70 -1.53 29.21
N ASN A 35 11.14 -2.73 29.18
CA ASN A 35 11.83 -3.96 28.84
C ASN A 35 11.33 -4.49 27.50
N GLN A 36 12.25 -4.83 26.60
CA GLN A 36 11.94 -5.46 25.32
C GLN A 36 12.43 -6.91 25.33
N ARG A 37 11.52 -7.86 25.05
CA ARG A 37 11.85 -9.26 24.77
C ARG A 37 11.23 -9.68 23.44
N GLY A 38 12.07 -9.76 22.40
CA GLY A 38 11.62 -10.04 21.04
C GLY A 38 10.61 -8.99 20.55
N GLU A 39 9.40 -9.45 20.22
CA GLU A 39 8.26 -8.63 19.78
C GLU A 39 7.36 -8.15 20.92
N LYS A 40 7.68 -8.42 22.19
CA LYS A 40 6.93 -7.91 23.34
C LYS A 40 7.68 -6.76 24.00
N ILE A 41 6.99 -5.64 24.20
CA ILE A 41 7.44 -4.53 25.03
C ILE A 41 6.60 -4.55 26.30
N SER A 42 7.27 -4.70 27.43
CA SER A 42 6.70 -4.53 28.76
C SER A 42 7.14 -3.18 29.30
N MET A 43 6.19 -2.31 29.61
CA MET A 43 6.42 -1.00 30.23
C MET A 43 5.86 -1.03 31.64
N THR A 44 6.68 -0.69 32.63
CA THR A 44 6.25 -0.55 34.02
C THR A 44 6.40 0.90 34.42
N LEU A 45 5.28 1.53 34.79
CA LEU A 45 5.27 2.85 35.40
C LEU A 45 5.39 2.69 36.91
N HIS A 46 6.41 3.26 37.53
CA HIS A 46 6.53 3.32 38.98
C HIS A 46 5.97 4.65 39.47
N TRP A 47 5.04 4.57 40.42
CA TRP A 47 4.37 5.74 41.00
C TRP A 47 5.00 6.11 42.34
N GLN A 48 4.92 7.39 42.67
CA GLN A 48 5.18 7.89 44.00
C GLN A 48 4.24 7.18 45.00
N GLY A 49 4.82 6.52 46.00
CA GLY A 49 4.08 5.70 46.97
C GLY A 49 4.32 4.18 46.87
N GLY A 50 5.14 3.74 45.92
CA GLY A 50 5.58 2.33 45.80
C GLY A 50 4.65 1.43 44.96
N ASP A 51 3.59 1.99 44.39
CA ASP A 51 2.70 1.29 43.46
C ASP A 51 3.28 1.27 42.04
N HIS A 52 2.91 0.27 41.25
CA HIS A 52 3.38 0.13 39.87
C HIS A 52 2.27 -0.32 38.93
N THR A 53 2.26 0.25 37.73
CA THR A 53 1.36 -0.19 36.65
C THR A 53 2.18 -0.80 35.53
N ALA A 54 2.01 -2.10 35.30
CA ALA A 54 2.61 -2.80 34.18
C ALA A 54 1.65 -2.81 32.98
N VAL A 55 2.18 -2.50 31.80
CA VAL A 55 1.47 -2.54 30.52
C VAL A 55 2.32 -3.34 29.55
N GLU A 56 1.77 -4.43 29.02
CA GLU A 56 2.40 -5.19 27.95
C GLU A 56 1.74 -4.85 26.62
N PHE A 57 2.56 -4.59 25.61
CA PHE A 57 2.11 -4.42 24.24
C PHE A 57 3.10 -5.06 23.27
N LEU A 58 2.59 -5.49 22.12
CA LEU A 58 3.45 -5.98 21.05
C LEU A 58 4.22 -4.78 20.46
N LYS A 59 5.53 -4.94 20.28
CA LYS A 59 6.34 -4.08 19.44
C LYS A 59 5.70 -4.07 18.06
N PRO A 60 5.27 -2.91 17.54
CA PRO A 60 4.87 -2.83 16.16
C PRO A 60 6.07 -3.24 15.30
N THR A 61 5.92 -4.30 14.49
CA THR A 61 6.93 -4.71 13.51
C THR A 61 7.38 -3.49 12.73
N ALA A 62 8.67 -3.33 12.46
CA ALA A 62 9.18 -2.19 11.69
C ALA A 62 8.31 -1.97 10.44
N GLY A 63 7.72 -0.77 10.31
CA GLY A 63 6.78 -0.42 9.23
C GLY A 63 5.28 -0.46 9.57
N LYS A 64 4.85 -1.05 10.69
CA LYS A 64 3.42 -1.11 11.09
C LYS A 64 3.07 -0.02 12.11
N HIS A 65 2.87 1.21 11.68
CA HIS A 65 2.21 2.24 12.50
C HIS A 65 0.68 2.26 12.23
N ARG A 66 -0.12 2.88 13.10
CA ARG A 66 -1.59 3.05 12.95
C ARG A 66 -2.07 3.76 11.66
N PHE A 67 -1.14 4.19 10.81
CA PHE A 67 -1.39 4.83 9.52
C PHE A 67 -0.66 4.10 8.38
N ALA A 68 -0.20 2.86 8.60
CA ALA A 68 0.39 2.04 7.56
C ALA A 68 -0.70 1.73 6.52
N ALA A 69 -0.36 1.83 5.23
CA ALA A 69 -1.29 1.42 4.20
C ALA A 69 -1.51 -0.10 4.33
N PRO A 70 -2.76 -0.59 4.17
CA PRO A 70 -3.01 -2.02 4.21
C PRO A 70 -2.19 -2.74 3.13
N ASP A 71 -1.77 -3.99 3.39
CA ASP A 71 -0.82 -4.73 2.54
C ASP A 71 -1.27 -4.84 1.07
N ASN A 72 -2.58 -4.76 0.81
CA ASN A 72 -3.17 -4.72 -0.52
C ASN A 72 -2.74 -3.49 -1.34
N VAL A 73 -2.55 -2.32 -0.71
CA VAL A 73 -2.14 -1.08 -1.39
C VAL A 73 -0.67 -1.13 -1.77
N VAL A 74 0.18 -1.71 -0.91
CA VAL A 74 1.62 -1.89 -1.19
C VAL A 74 1.80 -2.79 -2.42
N GLN A 75 1.11 -3.93 -2.46
CA GLN A 75 1.19 -4.85 -3.60
C GLN A 75 0.64 -4.22 -4.88
N LEU A 76 -0.50 -3.53 -4.79
CA LEU A 76 -1.06 -2.82 -5.93
C LEU A 76 -0.08 -1.79 -6.50
N ILE A 77 0.54 -0.97 -5.65
CA ILE A 77 1.53 0.03 -6.10
C ILE A 77 2.75 -0.65 -6.71
N ARG A 78 3.21 -1.78 -6.17
CA ARG A 78 4.34 -2.55 -6.70
C ARG A 78 4.04 -3.08 -8.11
N GLU A 79 2.85 -3.63 -8.33
CA GLU A 79 2.43 -4.10 -9.66
C GLU A 79 2.29 -2.94 -10.66
N LEU A 80 1.69 -1.83 -10.24
CA LEU A 80 1.48 -0.67 -11.11
C LEU A 80 2.80 0.03 -11.47
N ALA A 81 3.70 0.24 -10.51
CA ALA A 81 4.99 0.90 -10.73
C ALA A 81 5.90 0.12 -11.69
N ARG A 82 5.70 -1.19 -11.84
CA ARG A 82 6.44 -2.03 -12.78
C ARG A 82 6.07 -1.78 -14.25
N VAL A 83 4.89 -1.19 -14.52
CA VAL A 83 4.32 -1.10 -15.87
C VAL A 83 4.00 0.32 -16.33
N GLN A 84 3.97 1.31 -15.43
CA GLN A 84 3.64 2.69 -15.78
C GLN A 84 4.30 3.71 -14.81
N PRO A 85 4.48 4.97 -15.25
CA PRO A 85 5.07 6.02 -14.42
C PRO A 85 4.18 6.42 -13.24
N ASP A 86 4.81 6.98 -12.21
CA ASP A 86 4.16 7.39 -10.95
C ASP A 86 2.89 8.23 -11.15
N GLN A 87 2.89 9.16 -12.11
CA GLN A 87 1.73 10.00 -12.40
C GLN A 87 0.50 9.17 -12.81
N ALA A 88 0.69 8.13 -13.61
CA ALA A 88 -0.39 7.23 -14.02
C ALA A 88 -0.84 6.32 -12.87
N VAL A 89 0.10 5.85 -12.04
CA VAL A 89 -0.20 5.10 -10.81
C VAL A 89 -1.07 5.94 -9.88
N VAL A 90 -0.70 7.20 -9.63
CA VAL A 90 -1.47 8.14 -8.77
C VAL A 90 -2.89 8.33 -9.30
N ALA A 91 -3.05 8.53 -10.61
CA ALA A 91 -4.36 8.70 -11.23
C ALA A 91 -5.26 7.48 -11.00
N ILE A 92 -4.70 6.26 -11.10
CA ILE A 92 -5.42 5.01 -10.83
C ILE A 92 -5.79 4.91 -9.35
N LEU A 93 -4.86 5.14 -8.43
CA LEU A 93 -5.12 5.07 -6.98
C LEU A 93 -6.26 6.01 -6.58
N ASN A 94 -6.20 7.26 -7.05
CA ASN A 94 -7.23 8.26 -6.73
C ASN A 94 -8.59 7.91 -7.35
N ARG A 95 -8.61 7.37 -8.58
CA ARG A 95 -9.85 6.90 -9.22
C ARG A 95 -10.49 5.72 -8.49
N LEU A 96 -9.67 4.84 -7.92
CA LEU A 96 -10.13 3.72 -7.09
C LEU A 96 -10.55 4.14 -5.68
N GLY A 97 -10.46 5.44 -5.35
CA GLY A 97 -10.76 5.95 -4.01
C GLY A 97 -9.73 5.55 -2.95
N GLN A 98 -8.56 5.03 -3.36
CA GLN A 98 -7.50 4.66 -2.44
C GLN A 98 -6.94 5.93 -1.79
N ARG A 99 -6.73 5.86 -0.48
CA ARG A 99 -6.11 6.92 0.31
C ARG A 99 -4.83 6.40 0.94
N THR A 100 -3.91 7.31 1.20
CA THR A 100 -2.76 7.01 2.05
C THR A 100 -3.26 6.58 3.43
N GLY A 101 -2.46 5.89 4.24
CA GLY A 101 -2.93 5.48 5.57
C GLY A 101 -3.18 6.65 6.54
N ARG A 102 -2.81 7.89 6.18
CA ARG A 102 -3.22 9.15 6.86
C ARG A 102 -4.51 9.76 6.31
N GLY A 103 -5.20 9.09 5.38
CA GLY A 103 -6.44 9.56 4.77
C GLY A 103 -6.27 10.57 3.61
N HIS A 104 -5.04 10.94 3.25
CA HIS A 104 -4.80 11.90 2.16
C HIS A 104 -4.95 11.27 0.77
N THR A 105 -5.28 12.12 -0.21
CA THR A 105 -5.17 11.83 -1.65
C THR A 105 -3.72 11.51 -2.05
N TRP A 106 -3.55 10.63 -3.03
CA TRP A 106 -2.25 10.34 -3.62
C TRP A 106 -1.78 11.50 -4.50
N THR A 107 -0.50 11.83 -4.37
CA THR A 107 0.24 12.74 -5.25
C THR A 107 1.55 12.06 -5.66
N GLU A 108 2.19 12.51 -6.73
CA GLU A 108 3.45 11.91 -7.19
C GLU A 108 4.53 11.94 -6.11
N GLY A 109 4.69 13.07 -5.42
CA GLY A 109 5.64 13.19 -4.30
C GLY A 109 5.35 12.21 -3.16
N ARG A 110 4.08 12.00 -2.79
CA ARG A 110 3.70 11.01 -1.77
C ARG A 110 3.94 9.58 -2.24
N LEU A 111 3.66 9.30 -3.50
CA LEU A 111 3.92 7.99 -4.08
C LEU A 111 5.42 7.69 -4.13
N ARG A 112 6.27 8.66 -4.48
CA ARG A 112 7.72 8.52 -4.50
C ARG A 112 8.28 8.18 -3.12
N VAL A 113 7.86 8.91 -2.09
CA VAL A 113 8.25 8.63 -0.69
C VAL A 113 7.75 7.24 -0.27
N PHE A 114 6.47 6.94 -0.55
CA PHE A 114 5.91 5.62 -0.24
C PHE A 114 6.66 4.49 -0.93
N ARG A 115 7.03 4.65 -2.21
CA ARG A 115 7.83 3.65 -2.94
C ARG A 115 9.21 3.48 -2.32
N HIS A 116 9.86 4.58 -1.94
CA HIS A 116 11.15 4.52 -1.26
C HIS A 116 11.04 3.74 0.07
N ASP A 117 10.05 4.08 0.90
CA ASP A 117 9.83 3.44 2.21
C ASP A 117 9.47 1.95 2.10
N HIS A 118 8.95 1.51 0.96
CA HIS A 118 8.55 0.13 0.68
C HIS A 118 9.46 -0.61 -0.33
N GLU A 119 10.61 -0.04 -0.67
CA GLU A 119 11.58 -0.63 -1.61
C GLU A 119 10.91 -1.04 -2.94
N ILE A 120 10.15 -0.12 -3.52
CA ILE A 120 9.48 -0.28 -4.81
C ILE A 120 10.26 0.51 -5.86
N ALA A 121 10.87 -0.22 -6.80
CA ALA A 121 11.57 0.37 -7.92
C ALA A 121 10.66 1.30 -8.74
N PRO A 122 11.17 2.45 -9.23
CA PRO A 122 10.43 3.30 -10.14
C PRO A 122 10.22 2.60 -11.48
N TYR A 123 9.21 3.05 -12.23
CA TYR A 123 9.06 2.66 -13.63
C TYR A 123 10.25 3.15 -14.46
N VAL A 124 10.83 2.25 -15.24
CA VAL A 124 11.85 2.56 -16.24
C VAL A 124 11.28 2.25 -17.62
N GLU A 125 11.37 3.23 -18.52
CA GLU A 125 10.89 3.07 -19.88
C GLU A 125 11.66 1.96 -20.61
N GLY A 126 10.94 1.13 -21.37
CA GLY A 126 11.52 0.02 -22.12
C GLY A 126 11.69 -1.28 -21.34
N GLU A 127 11.83 -1.27 -20.01
CA GLU A 127 11.98 -2.51 -19.23
C GLU A 127 10.79 -3.48 -19.42
N ARG A 128 9.58 -2.94 -19.49
CA ARG A 128 8.36 -3.71 -19.75
C ARG A 128 8.45 -4.45 -21.09
N LEU A 129 8.87 -3.74 -22.14
CA LEU A 129 9.06 -4.33 -23.47
C LEU A 129 10.18 -5.37 -23.47
N ALA A 130 11.28 -5.13 -22.75
CA ALA A 130 12.38 -6.07 -22.61
C ALA A 130 11.95 -7.40 -21.93
N ARG A 131 10.93 -7.36 -21.06
CA ARG A 131 10.32 -8.56 -20.46
C ARG A 131 9.30 -9.25 -21.38
N GLY A 132 9.09 -8.76 -22.60
CA GLY A 132 8.08 -9.25 -23.52
C GLY A 132 6.65 -8.96 -23.05
N GLU A 133 6.46 -7.87 -22.30
CA GLU A 133 5.14 -7.46 -21.81
C GLU A 133 4.61 -6.32 -22.67
N LEU A 134 3.48 -6.55 -23.33
CA LEU A 134 2.84 -5.62 -24.25
C LEU A 134 1.60 -5.02 -23.62
N THR A 135 1.39 -3.73 -23.88
CA THR A 135 0.11 -3.08 -23.65
C THR A 135 -0.90 -3.50 -24.71
N LEU A 136 -2.16 -3.15 -24.45
CA LEU A 136 -3.25 -3.38 -25.38
C LEU A 136 -3.04 -2.66 -26.73
N GLU A 137 -2.46 -1.47 -26.73
CA GLU A 137 -2.16 -0.70 -27.95
C GLU A 137 -1.01 -1.33 -28.75
N GLU A 138 0.06 -1.73 -28.09
CA GLU A 138 1.20 -2.40 -28.72
C GLU A 138 0.78 -3.76 -29.31
N THR A 139 -0.07 -4.50 -28.58
CA THR A 139 -0.63 -5.76 -29.06
C THR A 139 -1.51 -5.54 -30.30
N ALA A 140 -2.35 -4.51 -30.29
CA ALA A 140 -3.19 -4.15 -31.43
C ALA A 140 -2.34 -3.82 -32.66
N LYS A 141 -1.26 -3.04 -32.48
CA LYS A 141 -0.28 -2.73 -33.54
C LYS A 141 0.38 -4.01 -34.07
N MET A 142 0.83 -4.90 -33.19
CA MET A 142 1.49 -6.15 -33.57
C MET A 142 0.58 -7.08 -34.36
N LEU A 143 -0.70 -7.19 -33.96
CA LEU A 143 -1.71 -7.99 -34.65
C LEU A 143 -2.36 -7.27 -35.85
N LYS A 144 -1.97 -6.02 -36.14
CA LYS A 144 -2.59 -5.17 -37.17
C LYS A 144 -4.11 -5.10 -37.04
N THR A 145 -4.60 -4.97 -35.81
CA THR A 145 -6.03 -4.91 -35.49
C THR A 145 -6.36 -3.74 -34.58
N SER A 146 -7.64 -3.57 -34.23
CA SER A 146 -8.08 -2.53 -33.30
C SER A 146 -7.92 -2.95 -31.84
N THR A 147 -7.78 -1.96 -30.96
CA THR A 147 -7.74 -2.18 -29.50
C THR A 147 -9.01 -2.89 -28.99
N GLU A 148 -10.18 -2.64 -29.59
CA GLU A 148 -11.41 -3.32 -29.21
C GLU A 148 -11.41 -4.80 -29.61
N THR A 149 -10.82 -5.15 -30.76
CA THR A 149 -10.62 -6.56 -31.13
C THR A 149 -9.74 -7.27 -30.12
N VAL A 150 -8.64 -6.64 -29.68
CA VAL A 150 -7.78 -7.21 -28.62
C VAL A 150 -8.56 -7.39 -27.31
N ARG A 151 -9.37 -6.40 -26.89
CA ARG A 151 -10.25 -6.57 -25.72
C ARG A 151 -11.22 -7.73 -25.89
N ARG A 152 -11.80 -7.91 -27.07
CA ARG A 152 -12.70 -9.03 -27.37
C ARG A 152 -11.98 -10.37 -27.26
N LEU A 153 -10.74 -10.48 -27.74
CA LEU A 153 -9.92 -11.68 -27.62
C LEU A 153 -9.59 -12.02 -26.16
N ILE A 154 -9.31 -11.01 -25.33
CA ILE A 154 -9.10 -11.18 -23.90
C ILE A 154 -10.40 -11.64 -23.21
N ARG A 155 -11.53 -10.97 -23.47
CA ARG A 155 -12.84 -11.37 -22.91
C ARG A 155 -13.23 -12.78 -23.33
N GLY A 156 -12.92 -13.16 -24.57
CA GLY A 156 -13.15 -14.50 -25.12
C GLY A 156 -12.14 -15.56 -24.67
N LYS A 157 -11.19 -15.23 -23.78
CA LYS A 157 -10.12 -16.11 -23.29
C LYS A 157 -9.22 -16.71 -24.37
N VAL A 158 -9.22 -16.11 -25.57
CA VAL A 158 -8.33 -16.50 -26.68
C VAL A 158 -6.92 -15.96 -26.45
N LEU A 159 -6.81 -14.80 -25.81
CA LEU A 159 -5.55 -14.16 -25.46
C LEU A 159 -5.44 -13.96 -23.96
N THR A 160 -4.40 -14.53 -23.35
CA THR A 160 -4.14 -14.37 -21.91
C THR A 160 -3.63 -12.97 -21.64
N ALA A 161 -4.27 -12.26 -20.71
CA ALA A 161 -3.86 -10.93 -20.29
C ALA A 161 -4.05 -10.77 -18.78
N HIS A 162 -3.21 -9.94 -18.18
CA HIS A 162 -3.27 -9.60 -16.76
C HIS A 162 -3.56 -8.11 -16.58
N GLN A 163 -4.41 -7.78 -15.61
CA GLN A 163 -4.73 -6.41 -15.23
C GLN A 163 -4.69 -6.31 -13.69
N ALA A 164 -3.79 -5.49 -13.16
CA ALA A 164 -3.58 -5.33 -11.71
C ALA A 164 -4.84 -4.84 -10.97
N CYS A 165 -5.59 -3.91 -11.58
CA CYS A 165 -6.86 -3.42 -11.06
C CYS A 165 -7.72 -2.82 -12.17
N LYS A 166 -9.02 -2.62 -11.90
CA LYS A 166 -9.94 -2.01 -12.86
C LYS A 166 -9.42 -0.63 -13.30
N GLY A 167 -9.17 -0.50 -14.60
CA GLY A 167 -8.67 0.75 -15.20
C GLY A 167 -7.15 0.87 -15.28
N ALA A 168 -6.39 -0.12 -14.76
CA ALA A 168 -4.98 -0.29 -15.10
C ALA A 168 -4.82 -0.79 -16.53
N PRO A 169 -3.67 -0.57 -17.18
CA PRO A 169 -3.39 -1.14 -18.49
C PRO A 169 -3.44 -2.68 -18.46
N TRP A 170 -3.94 -3.28 -19.54
CA TRP A 170 -3.80 -4.72 -19.76
C TRP A 170 -2.37 -5.03 -20.17
N ILE A 171 -1.80 -6.04 -19.54
CA ILE A 171 -0.47 -6.56 -19.82
C ILE A 171 -0.60 -7.94 -20.45
N ILE A 172 -0.04 -8.09 -21.64
CA ILE A 172 -0.14 -9.28 -22.48
C ILE A 172 1.27 -9.76 -22.76
N LYS A 173 1.53 -11.07 -22.64
CA LYS A 173 2.86 -11.61 -22.99
C LYS A 173 3.00 -11.69 -24.50
N GLN A 174 4.12 -11.21 -25.03
CA GLN A 174 4.44 -11.28 -26.45
C GLN A 174 4.38 -12.72 -26.99
N THR A 175 4.83 -13.69 -26.19
CA THR A 175 4.77 -15.12 -26.55
C THR A 175 3.35 -15.62 -26.80
N ASP A 176 2.34 -15.07 -26.13
CA ASP A 176 0.94 -15.45 -26.34
C ASP A 176 0.35 -14.78 -27.59
N VAL A 177 0.83 -13.57 -27.93
CA VAL A 177 0.50 -12.88 -29.18
C VAL A 177 1.11 -13.64 -30.38
N ASP A 178 2.36 -14.08 -30.27
CA ASP A 178 3.06 -14.81 -31.33
C ASP A 178 2.39 -16.17 -31.63
N LYS A 179 1.99 -16.91 -30.59
CA LYS A 179 1.21 -18.15 -30.72
C LYS A 179 -0.11 -17.91 -31.47
N LEU A 180 -0.83 -16.84 -31.10
CA LEU A 180 -2.09 -16.49 -31.75
C LEU A 180 -1.88 -16.19 -33.24
N SER A 181 -0.85 -15.39 -33.57
CA SER A 181 -0.51 -15.06 -34.96
C SER A 181 -0.12 -16.30 -35.78
N SER A 182 0.57 -17.25 -35.16
CA SER A 182 1.00 -18.51 -35.80
C SER A 182 -0.19 -19.43 -36.09
N ASN A 183 -1.14 -19.52 -35.17
CA ASN A 183 -2.36 -20.31 -35.35
C ASN A 183 -3.27 -19.73 -36.45
N ALA A 184 -3.36 -18.40 -36.54
CA ALA A 184 -4.11 -17.73 -37.61
C ALA A 184 -3.56 -18.06 -39.01
N ARG A 185 -2.23 -18.20 -39.16
CA ARG A 185 -1.59 -18.59 -40.44
C ARG A 185 -1.82 -20.06 -40.79
N LYS A 186 -1.91 -20.96 -39.80
CA LYS A 186 -2.14 -22.40 -40.01
C LYS A 186 -3.59 -22.75 -40.36
N GLY A 187 -4.54 -21.85 -40.09
CA GLY A 187 -5.97 -22.05 -40.30
C GLY A 187 -6.51 -21.66 -41.67
N CYS A 188 -5.68 -21.34 -42.67
CA CYS A 188 -6.13 -21.19 -44.06
C CYS A 188 -6.02 -22.53 -44.79
N PRO A 189 -7.12 -23.30 -44.96
CA PRO A 189 -7.14 -24.35 -45.96
C PRO A 189 -7.14 -23.67 -47.32
N HIS A 190 -6.08 -23.89 -48.10
CA HIS A 190 -6.05 -23.57 -49.52
C HIS A 190 -7.20 -24.36 -50.17
N THR A 191 -8.31 -23.69 -50.43
CA THR A 191 -9.39 -24.28 -51.23
C THR A 191 -9.08 -23.87 -52.66
N LEU A 192 -8.61 -24.85 -53.43
CA LEU A 192 -8.50 -24.79 -54.90
C LEU A 192 -9.91 -24.66 -55.51
#